data_AF-A0A7V3NAZ5-F1
#
_entry.id   AF-A0A7V3NAZ5-F1
#
_cell.length_a   1.000
_cell.length_b   1.000
_cell.length_c   1.000
_cell.angle_alpha   90.00
_cell.angle_beta   90.00
_cell.angle_gamma   90.00
#
_symmetry.space_group_name_H-M   'P 1'
#
loop_
_entity.id
_entity.type
_entity.pdbx_description
1 polymer ?
#
loop_
_entity_poly.entity_id
_entity_poly.type
_entity_poly.pdbx_seq_one_letter_code
_entity_poly.pdbx_strand_id
1 'polypeptide(L)' 'MTLDPAVVSEAWCHQRGYVCMIEEFGGRPIRPGQSFSAAFIVGYFDSIEEMHRVYDAHKGHTALEVT' A
#
# COMPACT_ATOMS: atom_id res chain seq x y z
N MET A 1 -0.92 2.74 -3.42
CA MET A 1 0.16 1.73 -3.40
C MET A 1 0.53 1.46 -1.95
N THR A 2 0.51 0.20 -1.50
CA THR A 2 0.95 -0.14 -0.14
C THR A 2 2.40 0.30 0.08
N LEU A 3 2.73 0.84 1.26
CA LEU A 3 4.08 1.29 1.61
C LEU A 3 4.99 0.15 2.08
N ASP A 4 4.41 -0.98 2.45
CA ASP A 4 5.13 -2.23 2.72
C ASP A 4 4.55 -3.34 1.82
N PRO A 5 5.25 -3.76 0.76
CA PRO A 5 4.75 -4.82 -0.12
C PRO A 5 4.70 -6.18 0.58
N ALA A 6 5.44 -6.40 1.67
CA ALA A 6 5.47 -7.69 2.36
C ALA A 6 4.19 -7.97 3.16
N VAL A 7 3.33 -6.97 3.42
CA VAL A 7 2.04 -7.18 4.08
C VAL A 7 0.92 -7.60 3.13
N VAL A 8 1.15 -7.51 1.81
CA VAL A 8 0.20 -7.89 0.76
C VAL A 8 0.35 -9.38 0.47
N SER A 9 -0.73 -10.13 0.66
CA SER A 9 -0.76 -11.58 0.40
C SER A 9 -1.13 -11.90 -1.03
N GLU A 10 -1.99 -11.11 -1.67
CA GLU A 10 -2.38 -11.27 -3.07
C GLU A 10 -2.54 -9.90 -3.74
N ALA A 11 -2.25 -9.83 -5.04
CA ALA A 11 -2.40 -8.62 -5.82
C ALA A 11 -2.90 -8.89 -7.23
N TRP A 12 -3.79 -8.04 -7.72
CA TRP A 12 -4.32 -8.10 -9.08
C TRP A 12 -4.20 -6.74 -9.76
N CYS A 13 -4.05 -6.78 -11.07
CA CYS A 13 -4.06 -5.61 -11.92
C CYS A 13 -5.18 -5.73 -12.95
N HIS A 14 -6.03 -4.71 -13.02
CA HIS A 14 -7.04 -4.58 -14.07
C HIS A 14 -6.80 -3.31 -14.86
N GLN A 15 -6.85 -3.40 -16.20
CA GLN A 15 -6.71 -2.25 -17.08
C GLN A 15 -8.01 -2.02 -17.87
N ARG A 16 -8.59 -0.82 -17.72
CA ARG A 16 -9.74 -0.35 -18.51
C ARG A 16 -9.73 1.18 -18.60
N GLY A 17 -8.99 1.74 -19.55
CA GLY A 17 -8.82 3.21 -19.66
C GLY A 17 -8.06 3.87 -18.48
N TYR A 18 -7.84 3.12 -17.41
CA TYR A 18 -6.96 3.37 -16.27
C TYR A 18 -6.36 2.03 -15.82
N VAL A 19 -5.34 2.09 -14.98
CA VAL A 19 -4.77 0.92 -14.29
C VAL A 19 -5.31 0.90 -12.87
N CYS A 20 -5.95 -0.19 -12.48
CA CYS A 20 -6.40 -0.46 -11.12
C CYS A 20 -5.50 -1.52 -10.51
N MET A 21 -4.95 -1.24 -9.33
CA MET A 21 -4.26 -2.23 -8.51
C MET A 21 -5.14 -2.60 -7.32
N ILE A 22 -5.36 -3.88 -7.11
CA ILE A 22 -6.14 -4.43 -5.99
C ILE A 22 -5.15 -5.22 -5.14
N GLU A 23 -4.99 -4.85 -3.88
CA GLU A 23 -4.03 -5.45 -2.94
C GLU A 23 -4.81 -6.05 -1.76
N GLU A 24 -4.74 -7.37 -1.59
CA GLU A 24 -5.21 -8.04 -0.38
C GLU A 24 -4.08 -8.05 0.65
N PHE A 25 -4.35 -7.55 1.86
CA PHE A 25 -3.38 -7.53 2.95
C PHE A 25 -3.96 -8.22 4.20
N GLY A 26 -3.07 -8.78 5.02
CA GLY A 26 -3.48 -9.52 6.23
C GLY A 26 -3.59 -11.03 6.08
N GLY A 27 -3.05 -11.62 5.00
CA GLY A 27 -2.99 -13.08 4.78
C GLY A 27 -2.07 -13.86 5.72
N ARG A 28 -1.90 -13.40 6.96
CA ARG A 28 -1.14 -14.07 8.03
C ARG A 28 -2.04 -14.33 9.24
N PRO A 29 -1.87 -15.43 9.97
CA PRO A 29 -2.64 -15.68 11.19
C PRO A 29 -2.47 -14.56 12.22
N ILE A 30 -3.57 -14.14 12.83
CA ILE A 30 -3.59 -13.20 13.96
C ILE A 30 -4.25 -13.84 15.18
N ARG A 31 -3.78 -13.47 16.37
CA ARG A 31 -4.36 -13.93 17.64
C ARG A 31 -5.33 -12.89 18.21
N PRO A 32 -6.23 -13.30 19.14
CA PRO A 32 -7.03 -12.33 19.90
C PRO A 32 -6.15 -11.25 20.54
N GLY A 33 -6.51 -9.98 20.32
CA GLY A 33 -5.76 -8.82 20.82
C GLY A 33 -4.57 -8.39 19.95
N GLN A 34 -4.23 -9.11 18.88
CA GLN A 34 -3.24 -8.63 17.90
C GLN A 34 -3.90 -7.79 16.80
N SER A 35 -3.15 -6.82 16.30
CA SER A 35 -3.49 -6.04 15.12
C SER A 35 -2.45 -6.24 14.03
N PHE A 36 -2.87 -5.98 12.80
CA PHE A 36 -1.99 -5.74 11.67
C PHE A 36 -2.51 -4.50 10.94
N SER A 37 -1.62 -3.85 10.20
CA SER A 37 -1.94 -2.61 9.51
C SER A 37 -1.12 -2.51 8.22
N ALA A 38 -1.60 -1.66 7.33
CA ALA A 38 -0.91 -1.24 6.12
C ALA A 38 -1.10 0.27 5.99
N ALA A 39 -0.10 0.95 5.43
CA ALA A 39 -0.21 2.34 5.03
C ALA A 39 -0.10 2.43 3.51
N PHE A 40 -0.78 3.42 2.92
CA PHE A 40 -0.87 3.55 1.47
C PHE A 40 -0.54 4.97 1.06
N ILE A 41 0.17 5.10 -0.05
CA ILE A 41 0.19 6.36 -0.79
C ILE A 41 -1.04 6.41 -1.67
N VAL A 42 -1.78 7.52 -1.53
CA VAL A 42 -2.96 7.87 -2.31
C VAL A 42 -2.78 9.31 -2.78
N GLY A 43 -2.87 9.54 -4.08
CA GLY A 43 -2.67 10.87 -4.66
C GLY A 43 -2.81 10.88 -6.18
N TYR A 44 -2.86 12.10 -6.72
CA TYR A 44 -2.66 12.37 -8.14
C TYR A 44 -1.20 12.78 -8.34
N PHE A 45 -0.55 12.22 -9.35
CA PHE A 45 0.84 12.50 -9.68
C PHE A 45 0.93 12.97 -11.12
N ASP A 46 1.79 13.94 -11.39
CA ASP A 46 1.99 14.48 -12.74
C ASP A 46 2.97 13.61 -13.55
N SER A 47 3.70 12.69 -12.89
CA SER A 47 4.62 11.74 -13.51
C SER A 47 4.83 10.46 -12.69
N ILE A 48 5.28 9.39 -13.33
CA ILE A 48 5.65 8.13 -12.67
C ILE A 48 6.87 8.34 -11.76
N GLU A 49 7.82 9.18 -12.17
CA GLU A 49 9.01 9.53 -11.39
C GLU A 49 8.66 10.26 -10.10
N GLU A 50 7.66 11.14 -10.11
CA GLU A 50 7.12 11.75 -8.90
C GLU A 50 6.47 10.71 -7.98
N MET A 51 5.60 9.86 -8.53
CA MET A 51 4.98 8.76 -7.77
C MET A 51 6.04 7.88 -7.10
N HIS A 52 7.10 7.48 -7.81
CA HIS A 52 8.20 6.69 -7.25
C HIS A 52 8.98 7.43 -6.17
N ARG A 53 9.27 8.74 -6.35
CA ARG A 53 9.96 9.52 -5.32
C ARG A 53 9.15 9.61 -4.02
N VAL A 54 7.84 9.84 -4.12
CA VAL A 54 6.95 9.85 -2.94
C VAL A 54 6.88 8.46 -2.30
N TYR A 55 6.81 7.41 -3.11
CA TYR A 55 6.90 6.03 -2.63
C TYR A 55 8.17 5.76 -1.82
N ASP A 56 9.33 6.04 -2.41
CA ASP A 56 10.61 5.78 -1.76
C ASP A 56 10.82 6.59 -0.48
N ALA A 57 10.24 7.79 -0.39
CA ALA A 57 10.31 8.62 0.81
C ALA A 57 9.54 8.02 2.00
N HIS A 58 8.53 7.18 1.75
CA HIS A 58 7.63 6.67 2.78
C HIS A 58 7.62 5.14 2.90
N LYS A 59 8.37 4.41 2.06
CA LYS A 59 8.40 2.94 2.10
C LYS A 59 8.74 2.38 3.49
N GLY A 60 8.14 1.26 3.82
CA GLY A 60 8.30 0.55 5.10
C GLY A 60 7.38 1.03 6.22
N HIS A 61 6.65 2.14 6.05
CA HIS A 61 5.64 2.55 7.03
C HIS A 61 4.38 1.69 6.91
N THR A 62 3.77 1.36 8.05
CA THR A 62 2.57 0.52 8.13
C THR A 62 1.42 1.16 8.88
N ALA A 63 1.61 2.37 9.41
CA ALA A 63 0.59 3.13 10.14
C ALA A 63 0.78 4.64 9.95
N LEU A 64 -0.28 5.40 10.24
CA LEU A 64 -0.27 6.86 10.32
C LEU A 64 -0.57 7.26 11.76
N GLU A 65 0.20 8.20 12.29
CA GLU A 65 -0.07 8.82 13.59
C GLU A 65 -0.74 10.18 13.38
N VAL A 66 -1.87 10.41 14.06
CA VAL A 66 -2.53 11.72 14.10
C VAL A 66 -2.17 12.37 15.42
N THR A 67 -1.42 13.47 15.34
CA THR A 67 -1.07 14.33 16.49
C THR A 67 -2.03 15.49 16.63
#